data_AF-A0A4Q3H8U7-F1
#
_entry.id   AF-A0A4Q3H8U7-F1
#
_cell.length_a   1.000
_cell.length_b   1.000
_cell.length_c   1.000
_cell.angle_alpha   90.00
_cell.angle_beta   90.00
_cell.angle_gamma   90.00
#
_symmetry.space_group_name_H-M   'P 1'
#
loop_
_entity.id
_entity.type
_entity.pdbx_description
1 polymer ?
#
loop_
_entity_poly.entity_id
_entity_poly.type
_entity_poly.pdbx_seq_one_letter_code
_entity_poly.pdbx_strand_id
1 'polypeptide(L)' 'MRHMASNDSVKESKASGGSQTLLRGLDVIEAVADGPIALADLAARLDLTRSTTHRLATALVERRYLTFVPRLGYQ' A
#
# COMPACT_ATOMS: atom_id res chain seq x y z
N MET A 1 32.60 -5.79 37.55
CA MET A 1 31.37 -5.16 38.09
C MET A 1 31.23 -3.77 37.49
N ARG A 2 29.99 -3.41 37.12
CA ARG A 2 29.45 -2.12 36.62
C ARG A 2 29.29 -1.92 35.09
N HIS A 3 28.00 -1.86 34.75
CA HIS A 3 27.30 -1.00 33.77
C HIS A 3 27.58 -1.14 32.28
N MET A 4 26.56 -1.59 31.53
CA MET A 4 25.62 -0.70 30.80
C MET A 4 24.40 -1.54 30.38
N ALA A 5 23.24 -1.31 31.00
CA ALA A 5 22.16 -0.43 30.53
C ALA A 5 21.27 -1.09 29.45
N SER A 6 20.04 -1.35 29.88
CA SER A 6 18.85 -1.73 29.14
C SER A 6 18.76 -1.15 27.74
N ASN A 7 18.54 -2.01 26.74
CA ASN A 7 18.07 -1.56 25.44
C ASN A 7 16.54 -1.56 25.45
N ASP A 8 15.98 -0.51 26.02
CA ASP A 8 14.58 -0.14 25.84
C ASP A 8 14.43 0.45 24.43
N SER A 9 14.22 -0.42 23.43
CA SER A 9 13.95 0.00 22.06
C SER A 9 12.48 0.38 21.94
N VAL A 10 12.24 1.63 22.32
CA VAL A 10 11.11 2.50 21.98
C VAL A 10 10.37 2.03 20.71
N LYS A 11 9.21 1.38 20.87
CA LYS A 11 8.18 1.31 19.81
C LYS A 11 7.27 2.52 19.91
N GLU A 12 7.84 3.70 19.63
CA GLU A 12 7.05 4.84 19.18
C GLU A 12 6.90 4.70 17.66
N SER A 13 5.72 4.80 17.06
CA SER A 13 4.63 5.68 17.43
C SER A 13 3.36 5.17 16.76
N LYS A 14 2.23 5.34 17.45
CA LYS A 14 0.90 5.25 16.87
C LYS A 14 0.87 6.17 15.64
N ALA A 15 0.74 5.59 14.45
CA ALA A 15 0.35 6.32 13.24
C ALA A 15 -1.12 6.74 13.37
N SER A 16 -1.43 7.55 14.37
CA SER A 16 -2.73 8.18 14.59
C SER A 16 -2.63 9.61 14.06
N GLY A 17 -3.03 9.81 12.80
CA GLY A 17 -3.19 11.16 12.26
C GLY A 17 -3.50 11.29 10.77
N GLY A 18 -3.21 10.28 9.94
CA GLY A 18 -3.55 10.27 8.52
C GLY A 18 -4.80 9.43 8.22
N SER A 19 -5.55 9.79 7.18
CA SER A 19 -6.58 8.89 6.63
C SER A 19 -5.89 7.62 6.12
N GLN A 20 -6.01 6.52 6.88
CA GLN A 20 -5.38 5.23 6.53
C GLN A 20 -5.75 4.79 5.10
N THR A 21 -7.01 5.03 4.70
CA THR A 21 -7.48 4.76 3.33
C THR A 21 -6.77 5.61 2.28
N LEU A 22 -6.48 6.89 2.57
CA LEU A 22 -5.72 7.74 1.66
C LEU A 22 -4.31 7.21 1.47
N LEU A 23 -3.63 6.87 2.57
CA LEU A 23 -2.28 6.29 2.51
C LEU A 23 -2.26 5.00 1.68
N ARG A 24 -3.23 4.10 1.89
CA ARG A 24 -3.36 2.89 1.05
C ARG A 24 -3.66 3.19 -0.42
N GLY A 25 -4.38 4.26 -0.70
CA GLY A 25 -4.59 4.72 -2.08
C GLY A 25 -3.30 5.21 -2.73
N LEU A 26 -2.46 5.94 -1.99
CA LEU A 26 -1.14 6.38 -2.47
C LEU A 26 -0.19 5.20 -2.69
N ASP A 27 -0.16 4.23 -1.76
CA ASP A 27 0.63 3.00 -1.91
C ASP A 27 0.29 2.26 -3.22
N VAL A 28 -0.99 2.25 -3.62
CA VAL A 28 -1.42 1.63 -4.89
C VAL A 28 -0.88 2.40 -6.11
N ILE A 29 -0.87 3.74 -6.08
CA ILE A 29 -0.31 4.55 -7.17
C ILE A 29 1.20 4.32 -7.29
N GLU A 30 1.91 4.27 -6.17
CA GLU A 30 3.35 4.01 -6.16
C GLU A 30 3.67 2.60 -6.69
N ALA A 31 2.87 1.60 -6.32
CA ALA A 31 3.11 0.21 -6.74
C ALA A 31 2.93 -0.04 -8.24
N VAL A 32 2.16 0.79 -8.96
CA VAL A 32 1.98 0.69 -10.42
C VAL A 32 2.96 1.56 -11.22
N ALA A 33 3.72 2.44 -10.55
CA ALA A 33 4.55 3.46 -11.22
C ALA A 33 5.63 2.85 -12.13
N ASP A 34 6.08 1.62 -11.81
CA ASP A 34 7.08 0.88 -12.58
C ASP A 34 6.49 0.18 -13.82
N GLY A 35 5.16 0.10 -13.94
CA GLY A 35 4.46 -0.53 -15.06
C GLY A 35 3.24 -1.37 -14.64
N PRO A 36 2.54 -1.97 -15.62
CA PRO A 36 1.34 -2.76 -15.35
C PRO A 36 1.57 -3.91 -14.37
N ILE A 37 0.67 -4.05 -13.39
CA ILE A 37 0.72 -5.10 -12.38
C ILE A 37 -0.64 -5.80 -12.22
N ALA A 38 -0.64 -7.13 -12.23
CA ALA A 38 -1.86 -7.91 -12.04
C ALA A 38 -2.42 -7.73 -10.62
N LEU A 39 -3.75 -7.81 -10.48
CA LEU A 39 -4.44 -7.59 -9.19
C LEU A 39 -3.91 -8.50 -8.05
N ALA A 40 -3.57 -9.75 -8.36
CA ALA A 40 -3.06 -10.69 -7.37
C ALA A 40 -1.67 -10.28 -6.86
N ASP A 41 -0.79 -9.87 -7.78
CA ASP A 41 0.57 -9.44 -7.45
C ASP A 41 0.57 -8.10 -6.73
N LEU A 42 -0.32 -7.18 -7.12
CA LEU A 42 -0.52 -5.91 -6.43
C LEU A 42 -1.00 -6.11 -4.99
N ALA A 43 -1.96 -7.03 -4.78
CA ALA A 43 -2.46 -7.36 -3.45
C ALA A 43 -1.35 -7.97 -2.58
N ALA A 44 -0.53 -8.87 -3.15
CA ALA A 44 0.61 -9.46 -2.48
C ALA A 44 1.70 -8.42 -2.14
N ARG A 45 2.04 -7.53 -3.09
CA ARG A 45 3.06 -6.47 -2.92
C ARG A 45 2.69 -5.51 -1.80
N LEU A 46 1.40 -5.21 -1.63
CA LEU A 46 0.90 -4.25 -0.65
C LEU A 46 0.46 -4.86 0.68
N ASP A 47 0.57 -6.19 0.83
CA ASP A 47 0.02 -6.94 1.98
C ASP A 47 -1.46 -6.60 2.24
N LEU A 48 -2.26 -6.62 1.18
CA LEU A 48 -3.69 -6.34 1.21
C LEU A 48 -4.48 -7.54 0.72
N THR A 49 -5.73 -7.64 1.15
CA THR A 49 -6.65 -8.60 0.54
C THR A 49 -6.93 -8.22 -0.92
N ARG A 50 -7.26 -9.22 -1.74
CA ARG A 50 -7.66 -9.00 -3.13
C ARG A 50 -8.85 -8.06 -3.26
N SER A 51 -9.83 -8.14 -2.35
CA SER A 51 -11.03 -7.29 -2.36
C SER A 51 -10.71 -5.84 -1.98
N THR A 52 -9.86 -5.61 -0.97
CA THR A 52 -9.40 -4.27 -0.60
C THR A 52 -8.61 -3.63 -1.74
N THR A 53 -7.67 -4.38 -2.33
CA THR A 53 -6.85 -3.92 -3.45
C THR A 53 -7.70 -3.54 -4.65
N HIS A 54 -8.66 -4.40 -5.02
CA HIS A 54 -9.58 -4.12 -6.13
C HIS A 54 -10.41 -2.87 -5.89
N ARG A 55 -10.96 -2.67 -4.68
CA ARG A 55 -11.74 -1.48 -4.33
C ARG A 55 -10.93 -0.19 -4.46
N LEU A 56 -9.71 -0.18 -3.97
CA LEU A 56 -8.82 0.99 -4.08
C LEU A 56 -8.45 1.26 -5.54
N ALA A 57 -7.99 0.23 -6.26
CA ALA A 57 -7.59 0.37 -7.66
C ALA A 57 -8.75 0.82 -8.56
N THR A 58 -9.95 0.26 -8.39
CA THR A 58 -11.15 0.70 -9.12
C THR A 58 -11.51 2.16 -8.82
N ALA A 59 -11.47 2.58 -7.55
CA ALA A 59 -11.74 3.97 -7.18
C ALA A 59 -10.71 4.96 -7.77
N LEU A 60 -9.47 4.50 -8.01
CA LEU A 60 -8.43 5.27 -8.67
C LEU A 60 -8.62 5.29 -10.20
N VAL A 61 -9.08 4.19 -10.80
CA VAL A 61 -9.47 4.13 -12.23
C VAL A 61 -10.63 5.07 -12.53
N GLU A 62 -11.68 5.06 -11.71
CA GLU A 62 -12.84 5.96 -11.84
C GLU A 62 -12.44 7.44 -11.82
N ARG A 63 -11.40 7.77 -11.04
CA ARG A 63 -10.84 9.13 -10.94
C ARG A 63 -9.73 9.40 -11.96
N ARG A 64 -9.42 8.43 -12.83
CA ARG A 64 -8.38 8.49 -13.87
C ARG A 64 -6.97 8.70 -13.34
N TYR A 65 -6.70 8.24 -12.12
CA TYR A 65 -5.34 8.10 -11.60
C TYR A 65 -4.67 6.82 -12.09
N LEU A 66 -5.47 5.80 -12.43
CA LEU A 66 -5.03 4.54 -12.99
C LEU A 66 -5.85 4.19 -14.24
N THR A 67 -5.35 3.25 -15.02
CA THR A 67 -6.00 2.54 -16.10
C THR A 67 -5.96 1.04 -15.81
N PHE A 68 -7.04 0.33 -16.15
CA PHE A 68 -7.03 -1.13 -16.17
C PHE A 68 -6.77 -1.61 -17.61
N VAL A 69 -5.68 -2.35 -17.79
CA VAL A 69 -5.28 -2.92 -19.07
C VAL A 69 -5.61 -4.41 -19.08
N PRO A 70 -6.50 -4.88 -19.96
CA PRO A 70 -6.86 -6.30 -20.03
C PRO A 70 -5.64 -7.20 -20.14
N ARG A 71 -5.62 -8.27 -19.31
CA ARG A 71 -4.53 -9.26 -19.17
C ARG A 71 -3.22 -8.77 -18.55
N LEU A 72 -3.00 -7.46 -18.43
CA LEU A 72 -1.79 -6.90 -17.81
C LEU A 72 -2.05 -6.43 -16.37
N GLY A 73 -3.23 -5.86 -16.09
CA GLY A 73 -3.61 -5.39 -14.76
C GLY A 73 -3.74 -3.88 -14.66
N TYR A 74 -3.30 -3.29 -13.56
CA TYR A 74 -3.40 -1.85 -13.29
C TYR A 74 -2.11 -1.11 -13.64
N GLN A 75 -2.24 0.08 -14.23
CA GLN A 75 -1.15 0.99 -14.61
C GLN A 75 -1.55 2.44 -14.37
#